data_AF-A0A7Z7BHJ1-F1
#
_entry.id   AF-A0A7Z7BHJ1-F1
#
_cell.length_a   1.000
_cell.length_b   1.000
_cell.length_c   1.000
_cell.angle_alpha   90.00
_cell.angle_beta   90.00
_cell.angle_gamma   90.00
#
_symmetry.space_group_name_H-M   'P 1'
#
loop_
_entity.id
_entity.type
_entity.pdbx_description
1 polymer ?
#
loop_
_entity_poly.entity_id
_entity_poly.type
_entity_poly.pdbx_seq_one_letter_code
_entity_poly.pdbx_strand_id
1 'polypeptide(L)'
;MGQLETLILPSETVKVGEQSFEVYGLALAHITRIIREHRSVCADLYTKAIAGEMSGSVEEIALSMTDDFAPLAAMVIAYGSGNPTAVDMAARLPLSIQADALEKIVNLTIIAEGGLEKLMEIVVRAMAGAASLTSLKP
;
A
#
# COMPACT_ATOMS: atom_id res chain seq x y z
N MET A 1 2.07 -28.83 16.22
CA MET A 1 2.44 -27.62 15.45
C MET A 1 1.38 -27.42 14.38
N GLY A 2 0.67 -26.30 14.46
CA GLY A 2 -0.35 -25.94 13.48
C GLY A 2 0.28 -25.39 12.20
N GLN A 3 -0.35 -25.61 11.05
CA GLN A 3 0.19 -25.19 9.74
C GLN A 3 0.45 -23.68 9.63
N LEU A 4 -0.27 -22.86 10.40
CA LEU A 4 -0.05 -21.41 10.47
C LEU A 4 1.21 -21.02 11.25
N GLU A 5 1.61 -21.80 12.27
CA GLU A 5 2.76 -21.47 13.13
C GLU A 5 4.10 -21.61 12.40
N THR A 6 4.12 -22.39 11.32
CA THR A 6 5.31 -22.64 10.50
C THR A 6 5.25 -21.92 9.15
N LEU A 7 4.20 -21.14 8.90
CA LEU A 7 4.03 -20.43 7.64
C LEU A 7 5.00 -19.25 7.58
N ILE A 8 5.83 -19.22 6.55
CA ILE A 8 6.72 -18.10 6.24
C ILE A 8 6.06 -17.30 5.13
N LEU A 9 5.74 -16.04 5.41
CA LEU A 9 5.21 -15.14 4.39
C LEU A 9 6.34 -14.71 3.44
N PRO A 10 6.09 -14.66 2.13
CA PRO A 10 7.04 -14.06 1.19
C PRO A 10 7.38 -12.62 1.59
N SER A 11 8.67 -12.29 1.55
CA SER A 11 9.20 -10.96 1.85
C SER A 11 10.25 -10.54 0.83
N GLU A 12 10.52 -9.23 0.80
CA GLU A 12 11.58 -8.62 0.01
C GLU A 12 12.40 -7.67 0.89
N THR A 13 13.70 -7.60 0.63
CA THR A 13 14.61 -6.73 1.39
C THR A 13 14.72 -5.34 0.75
N VAL A 14 14.46 -4.28 1.51
CA VAL A 14 14.74 -2.89 1.14
C VAL A 14 16.07 -2.45 1.75
N LYS A 15 16.98 -1.88 0.94
CA LYS A 15 18.31 -1.44 1.39
C LYS A 15 18.33 0.06 1.69
N VAL A 16 18.97 0.43 2.80
CA VAL A 16 19.15 1.81 3.26
C VAL A 16 20.61 2.02 3.65
N GLY A 17 21.46 2.35 2.66
CA GLY A 17 22.91 2.38 2.87
C GLY A 17 23.45 1.00 3.27
N GLU A 18 24.06 0.91 4.45
CA GLU A 18 24.54 -0.36 5.02
C GLU A 18 23.47 -1.13 5.81
N GLN A 19 22.30 -0.53 6.02
CA GLN A 19 21.18 -1.13 6.72
C GLN A 19 20.15 -1.69 5.74
N SER A 20 19.24 -2.52 6.25
CA SER A 20 18.10 -3.02 5.49
C SER A 20 16.92 -3.33 6.39
N PHE A 21 15.75 -3.40 5.79
CA PHE A 21 14.54 -3.89 6.44
C PHE A 21 13.74 -4.76 5.48
N GLU A 22 12.94 -5.67 6.03
CA GLU A 22 12.06 -6.55 5.26
C GLU A 22 10.70 -5.88 5.05
N VAL A 23 10.11 -6.12 3.88
CA VAL A 23 8.73 -5.77 3.56
C VAL A 23 7.95 -6.99 3.07
N TYR A 24 6.65 -6.94 3.28
CA TYR A 24 5.68 -7.99 3.00
C TYR A 24 4.51 -7.41 2.20
N GLY A 25 3.73 -8.31 1.59
CA GLY A 25 2.44 -7.93 1.01
C GLY A 25 1.45 -7.42 2.06
N LEU A 26 0.51 -6.58 1.65
CA LEU A 26 -0.50 -6.02 2.54
C LEU A 26 -1.60 -7.03 2.82
N ALA A 27 -1.87 -7.29 4.10
CA ALA A 27 -3.04 -8.05 4.52
C ALA A 27 -4.33 -7.23 4.36
N LEU A 28 -5.48 -7.91 4.31
CA LEU A 28 -6.81 -7.27 4.26
C LEU A 28 -7.01 -6.17 5.33
N ALA A 29 -6.55 -6.42 6.55
CA ALA A 29 -6.63 -5.44 7.64
C ALA A 29 -5.80 -4.17 7.35
N HIS A 30 -4.68 -4.29 6.64
CA HIS A 30 -3.83 -3.16 6.25
C HIS A 30 -4.52 -2.36 5.14
N ILE A 31 -4.98 -3.04 4.09
CA ILE A 31 -5.66 -2.42 2.94
C ILE A 31 -6.89 -1.62 3.40
N THR A 32 -7.74 -2.23 4.22
CA THR A 32 -8.95 -1.56 4.74
C THR A 32 -8.63 -0.37 5.62
N ARG A 33 -7.57 -0.45 6.43
CA ARG A 33 -7.11 0.64 7.29
C ARG A 33 -6.54 1.82 6.51
N ILE A 34 -5.76 1.54 5.45
CA ILE A 34 -5.18 2.53 4.53
C ILE A 34 -6.31 3.24 3.77
N ILE A 35 -7.23 2.48 3.17
CA ILE A 35 -8.38 3.02 2.43
C ILE A 35 -9.23 3.95 3.31
N ARG A 36 -9.44 3.59 4.58
CA ARG A 36 -10.23 4.41 5.49
C ARG A 36 -9.57 5.76 5.80
N GLU A 37 -8.23 5.81 5.85
CA GLU A 37 -7.47 7.01 6.19
C GLU A 37 -7.19 7.90 4.97
N HIS A 38 -6.89 7.29 3.83
CA HIS A 38 -6.51 7.97 2.59
C HIS A 38 -7.55 7.80 1.48
N ARG A 39 -8.84 7.78 1.85
CA ARG A 39 -9.94 7.45 0.94
C ARG A 39 -9.93 8.27 -0.35
N SER A 40 -9.74 9.59 -0.27
CA SER A 40 -9.69 10.47 -1.44
C SER A 40 -8.57 10.06 -2.40
N VAL A 41 -7.35 9.95 -1.87
CA VAL A 41 -6.15 9.57 -2.61
C VAL A 41 -6.30 8.18 -3.25
N CYS A 42 -6.84 7.21 -2.51
CA CYS A 42 -7.10 5.87 -3.05
C CYS A 42 -8.17 5.88 -4.15
N ALA A 43 -9.20 6.73 -4.04
CA ALA A 43 -10.20 6.89 -5.10
C ALA A 43 -9.60 7.49 -6.37
N ASP A 44 -8.72 8.48 -6.23
CA ASP A 44 -8.03 9.13 -7.33
C ASP A 44 -7.07 8.17 -8.03
N LEU A 45 -6.27 7.42 -7.26
CA LEU A 45 -5.41 6.34 -7.77
C LEU A 45 -6.21 5.31 -8.55
N TYR A 46 -7.34 4.86 -7.98
CA TYR A 46 -8.23 3.91 -8.64
C TYR A 46 -8.76 4.46 -9.97
N THR A 47 -9.24 5.71 -9.96
CA THR A 47 -9.79 6.39 -11.14
C THR A 47 -8.73 6.51 -12.25
N LYS A 48 -7.51 6.94 -11.90
CA LYS A 48 -6.38 7.00 -12.84
C LYS A 48 -6.01 5.60 -13.35
N ALA A 49 -6.08 4.56 -12.50
CA ALA A 49 -5.67 3.21 -12.88
C ALA A 49 -6.62 2.59 -13.91
N ILE A 50 -7.94 2.75 -13.71
CA ILE A 50 -8.94 2.26 -14.68
C ILE A 50 -8.96 3.08 -15.98
N ALA A 51 -8.53 4.34 -15.93
CA ALA A 51 -8.35 5.19 -17.10
C ALA A 51 -7.08 4.88 -17.90
N GLY A 52 -6.19 4.01 -17.38
CA GLY A 52 -4.88 3.73 -17.97
C GLY A 52 -3.87 4.87 -17.80
N GLU A 53 -4.16 5.81 -16.92
CA GLU A 53 -3.33 7.01 -16.64
C GLU A 53 -2.28 6.75 -15.56
N MET A 54 -2.35 5.60 -14.88
CA MET A 54 -1.28 5.11 -13.99
C MET A 54 -0.22 4.34 -14.77
N SER A 55 0.44 5.04 -15.69
CA SER A 55 1.65 4.54 -16.34
C SER A 55 2.82 5.39 -15.88
N GLY A 56 3.96 4.76 -15.58
CA GLY A 56 5.14 5.44 -15.10
C GLY A 56 5.71 4.89 -13.80
N SER A 57 6.79 5.51 -13.33
CA SER A 57 7.44 5.15 -12.07
C SER A 57 6.64 5.64 -10.84
N VAL A 58 6.94 5.11 -9.66
CA VAL A 58 6.31 5.56 -8.40
C VAL A 58 6.54 7.06 -8.16
N GLU A 59 7.70 7.58 -8.58
CA GLU A 59 8.03 8.99 -8.51
C GLU A 59 7.17 9.85 -9.45
N GLU A 60 6.94 9.41 -10.69
CA GLU A 60 6.06 10.10 -11.63
C GLU A 60 4.62 10.15 -11.12
N ILE A 61 4.16 9.03 -10.53
CA ILE A 61 2.88 8.95 -9.85
C ILE A 61 2.82 9.96 -8.71
N ALA A 62 3.83 9.98 -7.83
CA ALA A 62 3.90 10.89 -6.69
C ALA A 62 3.83 12.36 -7.12
N LEU A 63 4.55 12.75 -8.18
CA LEU A 63 4.53 14.10 -8.74
C LEU A 63 3.18 14.49 -9.36
N SER A 64 2.42 13.51 -9.87
CA SER A 64 1.09 13.72 -10.46
C SER A 64 -0.02 13.87 -9.43
N MET A 65 0.29 13.68 -8.15
CA MET A 65 -0.68 13.60 -7.06
C MET A 65 -0.55 14.78 -6.11
N THR A 66 -1.60 15.00 -5.32
CA THR A 66 -1.64 16.04 -4.29
C THR A 66 -0.73 15.68 -3.12
N ASP A 67 -0.55 16.63 -2.19
CA ASP A 67 0.28 16.49 -0.98
C ASP A 67 -0.07 15.27 -0.10
N ASP A 68 -1.24 14.66 -0.31
CA ASP A 68 -1.72 13.50 0.45
C ASP A 68 -1.11 12.15 0.02
N PHE A 69 -0.35 12.10 -1.09
CA PHE A 69 0.32 10.86 -1.52
C PHE A 69 1.46 10.45 -0.59
N ALA A 70 2.28 11.39 -0.12
CA ALA A 70 3.41 11.07 0.75
C ALA A 70 2.97 10.45 2.10
N PRO A 71 1.92 10.97 2.79
CA PRO A 71 1.32 10.29 3.93
C PRO A 71 0.82 8.86 3.61
N LEU A 72 0.17 8.66 2.47
CA LEU A 72 -0.28 7.34 2.03
C LEU A 72 0.90 6.38 1.84
N ALA A 73 1.95 6.82 1.13
CA ALA A 73 3.16 6.04 0.88
C ALA A 73 3.82 5.57 2.19
N ALA A 74 3.99 6.49 3.14
CA ALA A 74 4.57 6.19 4.45
C ALA A 74 3.74 5.15 5.21
N MET A 75 2.41 5.26 5.15
CA MET A 75 1.51 4.30 5.78
C MET A 75 1.63 2.92 5.12
N VAL A 76 1.62 2.85 3.78
CA VAL A 76 1.81 1.58 3.04
C VAL A 76 3.12 0.92 3.45
N ILE A 77 4.22 1.66 3.53
CA ILE A 77 5.54 1.14 3.92
C ILE A 77 5.52 0.62 5.36
N ALA A 78 4.98 1.37 6.32
CA ALA A 78 4.92 0.95 7.72
C ALA A 78 4.11 -0.35 7.92
N TYR A 79 2.97 -0.47 7.23
CA TYR A 79 2.19 -1.71 7.25
C TYR A 79 2.88 -2.85 6.50
N GLY A 80 3.51 -2.57 5.37
CA GLY A 80 4.28 -3.53 4.60
C GLY A 80 5.51 -4.03 5.35
N SER A 81 6.13 -3.23 6.21
CA SER A 81 7.27 -3.65 7.03
C SER A 81 6.87 -4.43 8.29
N GLY A 82 5.58 -4.70 8.49
CA GLY A 82 5.06 -5.34 9.71
C GLY A 82 5.16 -4.45 10.97
N ASN A 83 5.43 -3.15 10.82
CA ASN A 83 5.55 -2.21 11.93
C ASN A 83 4.66 -0.97 11.72
N PRO A 84 3.36 -1.06 12.02
CA PRO A 84 2.40 0.02 11.77
C PRO A 84 2.69 1.33 12.51
N THR A 85 3.55 1.33 13.54
CA THR A 85 3.91 2.55 14.28
C THR A 85 5.09 3.30 13.65
N ALA A 86 5.71 2.74 12.61
CA ALA A 86 6.89 3.32 11.95
C ALA A 86 6.56 4.35 10.85
N VAL A 87 5.31 4.84 10.75
CA VAL A 87 4.86 5.77 9.69
C VAL A 87 5.75 7.00 9.62
N ASP A 88 6.07 7.63 10.75
CA ASP A 88 6.92 8.83 10.78
C ASP A 88 8.35 8.56 10.30
N MET A 89 8.87 7.35 10.51
CA MET A 89 10.18 6.95 10.00
C MET A 89 10.11 6.66 8.51
N ALA A 90 9.07 5.95 8.05
CA ALA A 90 8.85 5.66 6.65
C ALA A 90 8.73 6.93 5.80
N ALA A 91 8.06 7.97 6.32
CA ALA A 91 7.94 9.28 5.66
C ALA A 91 9.29 10.01 5.49
N ARG A 92 10.30 9.67 6.29
CA ARG A 92 11.64 10.28 6.25
C ARG A 92 12.63 9.53 5.37
N LEU A 93 12.25 8.36 4.84
CA LEU A 93 13.09 7.63 3.92
C LEU A 93 13.36 8.47 2.66
N PRO A 94 14.56 8.40 2.07
CA PRO A 94 14.81 9.05 0.78
C PRO A 94 13.84 8.56 -0.29
N LEU A 95 13.53 9.42 -1.27
CA LEU A 95 12.54 9.14 -2.32
C LEU A 95 12.75 7.79 -2.99
N SER A 96 13.98 7.49 -3.43
CA SER A 96 14.30 6.22 -4.11
C SER A 96 14.08 5.00 -3.23
N ILE A 97 14.23 5.14 -1.91
CA ILE A 97 14.01 4.05 -0.95
C ILE A 97 12.51 3.84 -0.72
N GLN A 98 11.73 4.93 -0.66
CA GLN A 98 10.27 4.82 -0.60
C GLN A 98 9.71 4.16 -1.85
N ALA A 99 10.20 4.55 -3.04
CA ALA A 99 9.79 3.96 -4.31
C ALA A 99 10.09 2.44 -4.36
N ASP A 100 11.33 2.04 -4.02
CA ASP A 100 11.73 0.62 -3.95
C ASP A 100 10.85 -0.18 -2.97
N ALA A 101 10.59 0.38 -1.79
CA ALA A 101 9.73 -0.26 -0.79
C ALA A 101 8.28 -0.42 -1.29
N LEU A 102 7.72 0.63 -1.89
CA LEU A 102 6.36 0.61 -2.43
C LEU A 102 6.21 -0.41 -3.56
N GLU A 103 7.15 -0.44 -4.50
CA GLU A 103 7.16 -1.40 -5.60
C GLU A 103 7.17 -2.84 -5.07
N LYS A 104 8.06 -3.15 -4.13
CA LYS A 104 8.14 -4.48 -3.50
C LYS A 104 6.84 -4.86 -2.77
N ILE A 105 6.30 -3.95 -1.95
CA ILE A 105 5.06 -4.19 -1.21
C ILE A 105 3.89 -4.45 -2.17
N VAL A 106 3.74 -3.62 -3.21
CA VAL A 106 2.67 -3.75 -4.19
C VAL A 106 2.81 -5.07 -4.95
N ASN A 107 4.01 -5.42 -5.42
CA ASN A 107 4.26 -6.67 -6.14
C ASN A 107 3.97 -7.90 -5.27
N LEU A 108 4.43 -7.92 -4.01
CA LEU A 108 4.13 -8.99 -3.07
C LEU A 108 2.62 -9.11 -2.81
N THR A 109 1.91 -7.97 -2.72
CA THR A 109 0.45 -7.94 -2.55
C THR A 109 -0.25 -8.48 -3.79
N ILE A 110 0.13 -8.05 -5.00
CA ILE A 110 -0.43 -8.54 -6.26
C ILE A 110 -0.27 -10.06 -6.39
N ILE A 111 0.92 -10.58 -6.07
CA ILE A 111 1.20 -12.02 -6.12
C ILE A 111 0.32 -12.76 -5.10
N ALA A 112 0.22 -12.26 -3.87
CA ALA A 112 -0.56 -12.88 -2.81
C ALA A 112 -2.07 -12.91 -3.13
N GLU A 113 -2.59 -11.86 -3.78
CA GLU A 113 -4.00 -11.77 -4.17
C GLU A 113 -4.32 -12.54 -5.47
N GLY A 114 -3.32 -13.12 -6.13
CA GLY A 114 -3.52 -13.88 -7.38
C GLY A 114 -3.63 -13.02 -8.63
N GLY A 115 -3.12 -11.79 -8.60
CA GLY A 115 -3.01 -10.88 -9.74
C GLY A 115 -3.61 -9.48 -9.50
N LEU A 116 -3.24 -8.54 -10.37
CA LEU A 116 -3.63 -7.13 -10.25
C LEU A 116 -5.15 -6.95 -10.33
N GLU A 117 -5.83 -7.67 -11.22
CA GLU A 117 -7.28 -7.62 -11.35
C GLU A 117 -7.97 -7.96 -10.02
N LYS A 118 -7.48 -9.00 -9.33
CA LYS A 118 -8.08 -9.43 -8.06
C LYS A 118 -7.88 -8.42 -6.94
N LEU A 119 -6.68 -7.85 -6.86
CA LEU A 119 -6.37 -6.76 -5.94
C LEU A 119 -7.28 -5.56 -6.18
N MET A 120 -7.49 -5.16 -7.44
CA MET A 120 -8.37 -4.04 -7.78
C MET A 120 -9.83 -4.29 -7.39
N GLU A 121 -10.35 -5.51 -7.57
CA GLU A 121 -11.69 -5.85 -7.06
C GLU A 121 -11.80 -5.68 -5.53
N ILE A 122 -10.77 -6.05 -4.78
CA ILE A 122 -10.74 -5.94 -3.31
C ILE A 122 -10.75 -4.46 -2.92
N VAL A 123 -9.92 -3.64 -3.56
CA VAL A 123 -9.87 -2.19 -3.33
C VAL A 123 -11.24 -1.56 -3.60
N VAL A 124 -11.90 -1.88 -4.72
CA VAL A 124 -13.24 -1.38 -5.05
C VAL A 124 -14.26 -1.75 -3.99
N ARG A 125 -14.29 -3.02 -3.56
CA ARG A 125 -15.21 -3.49 -2.51
C ARG A 125 -14.96 -2.77 -1.18
N ALA A 126 -13.71 -2.57 -0.80
CA ALA A 126 -13.35 -1.86 0.42
C ALA A 126 -13.73 -0.38 0.36
N MET A 127 -13.53 0.28 -0.78
CA MET A 127 -13.94 1.67 -1.04
C MET A 127 -15.47 1.84 -0.96
N ALA A 128 -16.24 0.93 -1.57
CA ALA A 128 -17.70 0.94 -1.51
C ALA A 128 -18.22 0.71 -0.07
N GLY A 129 -17.58 -0.20 0.67
CA GLY A 129 -17.87 -0.41 2.09
C GLY A 129 -17.62 0.83 2.94
N ALA A 130 -16.46 1.48 2.76
CA ALA A 130 -16.13 2.73 3.46
C ALA A 130 -17.11 3.87 3.13
N ALA A 131 -17.56 3.97 1.88
CA ALA A 131 -18.58 4.95 1.46
C ALA A 131 -19.91 4.77 2.19
N SER A 132 -20.37 3.53 2.27
CA SER A 132 -21.65 3.16 2.88
C SER A 132 -21.67 3.43 4.39
N LEU A 133 -20.54 3.25 5.07
CA LEU A 133 -20.39 3.56 6.49
C LEU A 133 -20.44 5.08 6.76
N THR A 134 -19.91 5.90 5.85
CA THR A 134 -19.98 7.36 6.00
C THR A 134 -21.36 7.95 5.70
N SER A 135 -22.16 7.33 4.82
CA SER A 135 -23.54 7.79 4.53
C SER A 135 -24.56 7.40 5.61
N LEU A 136 -24.17 6.55 6.57
CA LEU A 136 -25.00 6.11 7.71
C LEU A 136 -24.79 6.95 8.98
N LYS A 137 -23.94 7.98 8.95
CA LYS A 137 -23.74 8.89 10.07
C LYS A 137 -24.75 10.05 9.96
N PRO A 138 -25.74 10.17 10.87
CA PRO A 138 -26.67 11.31 10.90
C PRO A 138 -25.95 12.61 11.30
#